data_AF-A0A2D6GHD7-F1
#
_entry.id   AF-A0A2D6GHD7-F1
#
_cell.length_a   1.000
_cell.length_b   1.000
_cell.length_c   1.000
_cell.angle_alpha   90.00
_cell.angle_beta   90.00
_cell.angle_gamma   90.00
#
_symmetry.space_group_name_H-M   'P 1'
#
loop_
_entity.id
_entity.type
_entity.pdbx_description
1 polymer ?
#
loop_
_entity_poly.entity_id
_entity_poly.type
_entity_poly.pdbx_seq_one_letter_code
_entity_poly.pdbx_strand_id
1 'polypeptide(L)'
;MVSESGSDEAALLKSYENLQSIDPEAAKERLKEAKEIMDGLGVPFWLRQGTCLGAVRDNDFIPWDDDIDLGCVIGLNGLTEDQIDPIVEGFREQGYFVEVEHSDREISAGMIKNSVRVDLTFFQIIDDDSIFHFPMIWMPARLFANLKPIEFMGDIHFVPNPPEEYLETKYGPNWTTPKQEGYERDVFAQIAKAPASVFETAPGHPLTMIRILDLQNEVVVDAEVSIVGVADARTDGEGCVEFNLPYKDFYAVVVKHGEHEEILYQEILNPGNSYTYTPDPARPNGRYIAMREE
;
A
#
# COMPACT_ATOMS: atom_id res chain seq x y z
N MET A 1 5.66 18.62 -19.81
CA MET A 1 4.82 19.70 -19.27
C MET A 1 3.91 19.03 -18.27
N VAL A 2 4.09 19.28 -16.98
CA VAL A 2 3.14 18.82 -15.94
C VAL A 2 1.81 19.49 -16.28
N SER A 3 0.72 18.76 -16.49
CA SER A 3 -0.54 19.42 -16.77
C SER A 3 -0.96 20.25 -15.55
N GLU A 4 -1.56 21.41 -15.81
CA GLU A 4 -2.05 22.30 -14.75
C GLU A 4 -3.29 21.73 -14.02
N SER A 5 -3.85 20.60 -14.47
CA SER A 5 -5.09 20.05 -13.88
C SER A 5 -4.85 19.30 -12.57
N GLY A 6 -3.66 18.74 -12.35
CA GLY A 6 -3.43 17.81 -11.23
C GLY A 6 -4.25 16.51 -11.33
N SER A 7 -4.74 16.19 -12.53
CA SER A 7 -5.57 15.02 -12.83
C SER A 7 -5.00 14.28 -14.05
N ASP A 8 -3.71 13.93 -14.01
CA ASP A 8 -3.02 13.23 -15.08
C ASP A 8 -2.02 12.20 -14.52
N GLU A 9 -1.43 11.41 -15.41
CA GLU A 9 -0.42 10.39 -15.09
C GLU A 9 0.77 10.98 -14.32
N ALA A 10 1.28 12.14 -14.74
CA ALA A 10 2.42 12.77 -14.10
C ALA A 10 2.11 13.21 -12.65
N ALA A 11 0.89 13.67 -12.38
CA ALA A 11 0.42 14.00 -11.05
C ALA A 11 0.26 12.74 -10.19
N LEU A 12 -0.26 11.64 -10.75
CA LEU A 12 -0.39 10.37 -10.03
C LEU A 12 0.98 9.82 -9.63
N LEU A 13 1.92 9.72 -10.59
CA LEU A 13 3.29 9.27 -10.32
C LEU A 13 3.97 10.14 -9.27
N LYS A 14 3.87 11.47 -9.41
CA LYS A 14 4.43 12.41 -8.43
C LYS A 14 3.84 12.24 -7.03
N SER A 15 2.56 11.85 -6.91
CA SER A 15 1.92 11.62 -5.62
C SER A 15 2.52 10.42 -4.87
N TYR A 16 2.98 9.40 -5.59
CA TYR A 16 3.69 8.25 -4.99
C TYR A 16 5.14 8.59 -4.63
N GLU A 17 5.81 9.43 -5.42
CA GLU A 17 7.20 9.84 -5.15
C GLU A 17 7.34 10.83 -3.99
N ASN A 18 6.28 11.60 -3.71
CA ASN A 18 6.31 12.67 -2.73
C ASN A 18 5.00 12.68 -1.94
N LEU A 19 4.96 11.81 -0.92
CA LEU A 19 3.83 11.71 0.00
C LEU A 19 3.68 13.03 0.76
N GLN A 20 2.53 13.68 0.57
CA GLN A 20 2.18 14.93 1.23
C GLN A 20 0.83 14.77 1.89
N SER A 21 0.71 15.25 3.13
CA SER A 21 -0.55 15.19 3.85
C SER A 21 -1.68 15.80 3.02
N ILE A 22 -2.75 15.04 2.85
CA ILE A 22 -3.95 15.46 2.12
C ILE A 22 -4.69 16.57 2.89
N ASP A 23 -5.24 17.55 2.17
CA ASP A 23 -6.15 18.53 2.79
C ASP A 23 -7.46 17.83 3.18
N PRO A 24 -7.90 17.87 4.45
CA PRO A 24 -9.07 17.10 4.90
C PRO A 24 -10.38 17.47 4.20
N GLU A 25 -10.58 18.73 3.80
CA GLU A 25 -11.79 19.14 3.08
C GLU A 25 -11.76 18.65 1.63
N ALA A 26 -10.59 18.71 0.97
CA ALA A 26 -10.40 18.11 -0.34
C ALA A 26 -10.58 16.58 -0.30
N ALA A 27 -10.07 15.92 0.75
CA ALA A 27 -10.23 14.48 0.97
C ALA A 27 -11.71 14.10 1.13
N LYS A 28 -12.43 14.83 1.98
CA LYS A 28 -13.87 14.67 2.17
C LYS A 28 -14.65 14.81 0.86
N GLU A 29 -14.28 15.80 0.03
CA GLU A 29 -14.90 16.01 -1.27
C GLU A 29 -14.66 14.83 -2.21
N ARG A 30 -13.43 14.30 -2.30
CA ARG A 30 -13.13 13.12 -3.13
C ARG A 30 -13.82 11.86 -2.62
N LEU A 31 -13.88 11.65 -1.30
CA LEU A 31 -14.61 10.51 -0.71
C LEU A 31 -16.10 10.57 -1.03
N LYS A 32 -16.70 11.77 -1.01
CA LYS A 32 -18.09 11.98 -1.40
C LYS A 32 -18.31 11.68 -2.89
N GLU A 33 -17.45 12.18 -3.77
CA GLU A 33 -17.54 11.88 -5.22
C GLU A 33 -17.42 10.38 -5.51
N ALA A 34 -16.44 9.70 -4.88
CA ALA A 34 -16.28 8.26 -4.99
C ALA A 34 -17.56 7.53 -4.55
N LYS A 35 -18.16 7.95 -3.43
CA LYS A 35 -19.43 7.41 -2.96
C LYS A 35 -20.57 7.62 -3.96
N GLU A 36 -20.72 8.81 -4.52
CA GLU A 36 -21.78 9.10 -5.50
C GLU A 36 -21.66 8.22 -6.76
N ILE A 37 -20.44 7.99 -7.26
CA ILE A 37 -20.18 7.11 -8.40
C ILE A 37 -20.55 5.66 -8.06
N MET A 38 -20.01 5.16 -6.94
CA MET A 38 -20.19 3.76 -6.53
C MET A 38 -21.64 3.44 -6.18
N ASP A 39 -22.34 4.34 -5.47
CA ASP A 39 -23.77 4.21 -5.16
C ASP A 39 -24.63 4.25 -6.44
N GLY A 40 -24.26 5.08 -7.41
CA GLY A 40 -24.93 5.15 -8.72
C GLY A 40 -24.84 3.84 -9.51
N LEU A 41 -23.79 3.05 -9.29
CA LEU A 41 -23.58 1.72 -9.86
C LEU A 41 -24.08 0.59 -8.96
N GLY A 42 -24.56 0.91 -7.75
CA GLY A 42 -25.03 -0.05 -6.76
C GLY A 42 -23.94 -0.95 -6.20
N VAL A 43 -22.69 -0.46 -6.13
CA VAL A 43 -21.53 -1.23 -5.68
C VAL A 43 -21.08 -0.74 -4.29
N PRO A 44 -21.30 -1.52 -3.22
CA PRO A 44 -20.77 -1.19 -1.90
C PRO A 44 -19.24 -1.31 -1.88
N PHE A 45 -18.57 -0.34 -1.29
CA PHE A 45 -17.13 -0.32 -1.02
C PHE A 45 -16.90 -0.01 0.47
N TRP A 46 -15.72 -0.34 1.01
CA TRP A 46 -15.33 0.03 2.37
C TRP A 46 -14.17 1.02 2.39
N LEU A 47 -14.07 1.79 3.48
CA LEU A 47 -12.88 2.56 3.81
C LEU A 47 -11.79 1.58 4.20
N ARG A 48 -10.63 1.64 3.55
CA ARG A 48 -9.49 0.71 3.71
C ARG A 48 -8.33 1.45 4.39
N GLN A 49 -7.38 0.68 4.95
CA GLN A 49 -6.11 1.16 5.52
C GLN A 49 -6.23 2.43 6.39
N GLY A 50 -5.46 3.49 6.10
CA GLY A 50 -5.38 4.73 6.85
C GLY A 50 -6.72 5.45 6.94
N THR A 51 -7.49 5.44 5.85
CA THR A 51 -8.85 5.99 5.83
C THR A 51 -9.79 5.23 6.79
N CYS A 52 -9.75 3.90 6.82
CA CYS A 52 -10.49 3.11 7.80
C CYS A 52 -10.04 3.39 9.24
N LEU A 53 -8.72 3.44 9.44
CA LEU A 53 -8.12 3.63 10.75
C LEU A 53 -8.52 4.98 11.33
N GLY A 54 -8.40 6.06 10.56
CA GLY A 54 -8.85 7.40 10.95
C GLY A 54 -10.35 7.42 11.26
N ALA A 55 -11.18 6.89 10.36
CA ALA A 55 -12.63 6.88 10.55
C ALA A 55 -13.07 6.14 11.83
N VAL A 56 -12.45 5.01 12.15
CA VAL A 56 -12.81 4.19 13.34
C VAL A 56 -12.18 4.73 14.63
N ARG A 57 -10.92 5.16 14.58
CA ARG A 57 -10.15 5.57 15.78
C ARG A 57 -10.43 7.02 16.16
N ASP A 58 -10.37 7.91 15.18
CA ASP A 58 -10.35 9.36 15.38
C ASP A 58 -11.67 10.02 14.98
N ASN A 59 -12.52 9.30 14.23
CA ASN A 59 -13.69 9.85 13.55
C ASN A 59 -13.32 11.05 12.65
N ASP A 60 -12.11 11.00 12.08
CA ASP A 60 -11.53 12.01 11.19
C ASP A 60 -10.49 11.35 10.25
N PHE A 61 -9.99 12.06 9.25
CA PHE A 61 -8.80 11.63 8.51
C PHE A 61 -7.55 11.71 9.39
N ILE A 62 -6.56 10.85 9.11
CA ILE A 62 -5.27 10.91 9.82
C ILE A 62 -4.53 12.17 9.35
N PRO A 63 -4.02 13.04 10.25
CA PRO A 63 -3.45 14.34 9.85
C PRO A 63 -2.22 14.28 8.93
N TRP A 64 -1.57 13.13 8.84
CA TRP A 64 -0.38 12.88 8.03
C TRP A 64 -0.62 11.84 6.92
N ASP A 65 -1.85 11.34 6.74
CA ASP A 65 -2.22 10.53 5.57
C ASP A 65 -2.14 11.40 4.31
N ASP A 66 -1.78 10.78 3.19
CA ASP A 66 -1.55 11.44 1.92
C ASP A 66 -2.58 11.07 0.84
N ASP A 67 -3.51 10.16 1.13
CA ASP A 67 -4.51 9.67 0.18
C ASP A 67 -5.83 9.23 0.83
N ILE A 68 -6.68 8.61 0.01
CA ILE A 68 -7.91 7.93 0.42
C ILE A 68 -7.85 6.49 -0.09
N ASP A 69 -7.93 5.55 0.83
CA ASP A 69 -7.88 4.12 0.57
C ASP A 69 -9.30 3.53 0.58
N LEU A 70 -9.71 2.93 -0.53
CA LEU A 70 -11.00 2.27 -0.71
C LEU A 70 -10.82 0.81 -1.15
N GLY A 71 -11.77 -0.06 -0.80
CA GLY A 71 -11.73 -1.46 -1.20
C GLY A 71 -13.08 -2.02 -1.64
N CYS A 72 -13.02 -3.00 -2.53
CA CYS A 72 -14.11 -3.89 -2.90
C CYS A 72 -13.60 -5.35 -3.00
N VAL A 73 -14.45 -6.36 -2.80
CA VAL A 73 -14.08 -7.77 -3.03
C VAL A 73 -14.92 -8.32 -4.16
N ILE A 74 -14.27 -8.84 -5.21
CA ILE A 74 -14.94 -9.45 -6.35
C ILE A 74 -15.69 -10.70 -5.86
N GLY A 75 -16.98 -10.80 -6.17
CA GLY A 75 -17.86 -11.89 -5.72
C GLY A 75 -18.55 -11.66 -4.38
N LEU A 76 -18.22 -10.59 -3.63
CA LEU A 76 -18.95 -10.19 -2.43
C LEU A 76 -19.75 -8.91 -2.66
N ASN A 77 -20.77 -8.70 -1.82
CA ASN A 77 -21.60 -7.48 -1.82
C ASN A 77 -22.21 -7.10 -3.19
N GLY A 78 -22.35 -8.08 -4.09
CA GLY A 78 -22.91 -7.89 -5.42
C GLY A 78 -21.92 -7.41 -6.48
N LEU A 79 -20.64 -7.20 -6.14
CA LEU A 79 -19.61 -6.84 -7.12
C LEU A 79 -19.25 -8.05 -8.00
N THR A 80 -19.27 -7.85 -9.31
CA THR A 80 -18.75 -8.78 -10.32
C THR A 80 -17.65 -8.12 -11.16
N GLU A 81 -16.80 -8.92 -11.80
CA GLU A 81 -15.66 -8.41 -12.60
C GLU A 81 -16.11 -7.49 -13.75
N ASP A 82 -17.26 -7.75 -14.37
CA ASP A 82 -17.81 -6.94 -15.46
C ASP A 82 -18.28 -5.54 -15.01
N GLN A 83 -18.36 -5.29 -13.69
CA GLN A 83 -18.64 -3.96 -13.15
C GLN A 83 -17.38 -3.10 -12.97
N ILE A 84 -16.17 -3.67 -13.04
CA ILE A 84 -14.92 -2.94 -12.83
C ILE A 84 -14.73 -1.85 -13.90
N ASP A 85 -14.89 -2.20 -15.17
CA ASP A 85 -14.79 -1.24 -16.29
C ASP A 85 -15.80 -0.09 -16.15
N PRO A 86 -17.11 -0.32 -15.91
CA PRO A 86 -18.06 0.74 -15.61
C PRO A 86 -17.68 1.65 -14.42
N ILE A 87 -17.11 1.08 -13.36
CA ILE A 87 -16.65 1.87 -12.20
C ILE A 87 -15.51 2.80 -12.63
N VAL A 88 -14.48 2.25 -13.28
CA VAL A 88 -13.33 3.00 -13.77
C VAL A 88 -13.76 4.11 -14.72
N GLU A 89 -14.66 3.82 -15.66
CA GLU A 89 -15.21 4.83 -16.58
C GLU A 89 -16.02 5.89 -15.82
N GLY A 90 -16.79 5.52 -14.80
CA GLY A 90 -17.49 6.48 -13.94
C GLY A 90 -16.55 7.49 -13.27
N PHE A 91 -15.38 7.05 -12.79
CA PHE A 91 -14.35 7.95 -12.28
C PHE A 91 -13.75 8.84 -13.37
N ARG A 92 -13.44 8.28 -14.55
CA ARG A 92 -12.92 9.04 -15.69
C ARG A 92 -13.90 10.12 -16.16
N GLU A 93 -15.19 9.81 -16.23
CA GLU A 93 -16.25 10.76 -16.57
C GLU A 93 -16.38 11.91 -15.54
N GLN A 94 -16.04 11.65 -14.27
CA GLN A 94 -15.96 12.67 -13.22
C GLN A 94 -14.62 13.43 -13.19
N GLY A 95 -13.77 13.23 -14.20
CA GLY A 95 -12.52 13.99 -14.39
C GLY A 95 -11.33 13.46 -13.60
N TYR A 96 -11.37 12.22 -13.12
CA TYR A 96 -10.20 11.54 -12.58
C TYR A 96 -9.30 11.04 -13.71
N PHE A 97 -7.99 11.13 -13.51
CA PHE A 97 -7.09 10.20 -14.16
C PHE A 97 -7.11 8.88 -13.38
N VAL A 98 -7.17 7.76 -14.11
CA VAL A 98 -7.27 6.42 -13.52
C VAL A 98 -6.31 5.48 -14.23
N GLU A 99 -5.33 4.99 -13.50
CA GLU A 99 -4.41 3.92 -13.90
C GLU A 99 -4.87 2.60 -13.26
N VAL A 100 -4.99 1.56 -14.07
CA VAL A 100 -5.46 0.24 -13.62
C VAL A 100 -4.33 -0.76 -13.80
N GLU A 101 -3.99 -1.46 -12.71
CA GLU A 101 -3.01 -2.53 -12.73
C GLU A 101 -3.67 -3.85 -12.31
N HIS A 102 -3.20 -4.94 -12.91
CA HIS A 102 -3.74 -6.28 -12.68
C HIS A 102 -2.65 -7.16 -12.09
N SER A 103 -3.00 -7.88 -11.03
CA SER A 103 -2.21 -8.97 -10.47
C SER A 103 -3.06 -10.21 -10.27
N ASP A 104 -2.44 -11.33 -9.92
CA ASP A 104 -3.16 -12.57 -9.58
C ASP A 104 -3.98 -12.46 -8.29
N ARG A 105 -3.81 -11.38 -7.51
CA ARG A 105 -4.44 -11.22 -6.17
C ARG A 105 -5.47 -10.09 -6.12
N GLU A 106 -5.26 -9.05 -6.91
CA GLU A 106 -6.09 -7.85 -6.92
C GLU A 106 -5.97 -7.09 -8.24
N ILE A 107 -6.98 -6.26 -8.50
CA ILE A 107 -6.93 -5.21 -9.50
C ILE A 107 -6.90 -3.88 -8.74
N SER A 108 -5.86 -3.07 -8.94
CA SER A 108 -5.73 -1.76 -8.30
C SER A 108 -6.13 -0.67 -9.32
N ALA A 109 -6.90 0.31 -8.86
CA ALA A 109 -7.18 1.53 -9.59
C ALA A 109 -6.60 2.70 -8.80
N GLY A 110 -5.39 3.13 -9.19
CA GLY A 110 -4.76 4.34 -8.68
C GLY A 110 -5.36 5.55 -9.39
N MET A 111 -5.95 6.46 -8.63
CA MET A 111 -6.71 7.58 -9.19
C MET A 111 -6.22 8.90 -8.63
N ILE A 112 -6.24 9.93 -9.47
CA ILE A 112 -5.94 11.29 -9.02
C ILE A 112 -6.87 12.31 -9.67
N LYS A 113 -7.30 13.27 -8.84
CA LYS A 113 -8.04 14.44 -9.30
C LYS A 113 -7.66 15.65 -8.46
N ASN A 114 -7.32 16.75 -9.13
CA ASN A 114 -6.90 18.00 -8.47
C ASN A 114 -5.79 17.77 -7.42
N SER A 115 -4.82 16.92 -7.73
CA SER A 115 -3.70 16.51 -6.87
C SER A 115 -4.09 15.72 -5.60
N VAL A 116 -5.31 15.19 -5.54
CA VAL A 116 -5.74 14.30 -4.45
C VAL A 116 -5.79 12.87 -4.95
N ARG A 117 -4.98 11.99 -4.33
CA ARG A 117 -4.92 10.56 -4.64
C ARG A 117 -6.08 9.81 -3.97
N VAL A 118 -6.68 8.90 -4.71
CA VAL A 118 -7.66 7.92 -4.22
C VAL A 118 -7.28 6.56 -4.79
N ASP A 119 -7.06 5.59 -3.93
CA ASP A 119 -6.74 4.22 -4.33
C ASP A 119 -7.96 3.33 -4.11
N LEU A 120 -8.45 2.70 -5.18
CA LEU A 120 -9.53 1.73 -5.11
C LEU A 120 -9.00 0.34 -5.49
N THR A 121 -9.01 -0.58 -4.54
CA THR A 121 -8.55 -1.96 -4.77
C THR A 121 -9.73 -2.92 -4.89
N PHE A 122 -9.75 -3.72 -5.96
CA PHE A 122 -10.67 -4.84 -6.15
C PHE A 122 -9.95 -6.14 -5.81
N PHE A 123 -10.21 -6.66 -4.62
CA PHE A 123 -9.55 -7.86 -4.11
C PHE A 123 -10.20 -9.14 -4.66
N GLN A 124 -9.38 -10.14 -4.95
CA GLN A 124 -9.84 -11.51 -5.18
C GLN A 124 -9.80 -12.32 -3.88
N ILE A 125 -10.75 -13.25 -3.73
CA ILE A 125 -10.70 -14.25 -2.67
C ILE A 125 -9.71 -15.34 -3.09
N ILE A 126 -8.75 -15.61 -2.24
CA ILE A 126 -7.69 -16.60 -2.39
C ILE A 126 -7.96 -17.73 -1.39
N ASP A 127 -7.77 -18.97 -1.84
CA ASP A 127 -7.96 -20.19 -1.04
C ASP A 127 -9.33 -20.25 -0.31
N ASP A 128 -10.37 -19.73 -0.97
CA ASP A 128 -11.78 -19.68 -0.54
C ASP A 128 -12.11 -18.81 0.69
N ASP A 129 -11.14 -18.31 1.45
CA ASP A 129 -11.43 -17.68 2.74
C ASP A 129 -10.67 -16.38 3.06
N SER A 130 -9.75 -15.94 2.19
CA SER A 130 -8.84 -14.85 2.50
C SER A 130 -8.68 -13.86 1.34
N ILE A 131 -8.37 -12.61 1.65
CA ILE A 131 -7.90 -11.60 0.68
C ILE A 131 -6.52 -11.11 1.09
N PHE A 132 -5.73 -10.67 0.12
CA PHE A 132 -4.37 -10.21 0.33
C PHE A 132 -4.33 -8.71 0.63
N HIS A 133 -3.59 -8.29 1.65
CA HIS A 133 -3.22 -6.90 1.89
C HIS A 133 -1.70 -6.77 1.95
N PHE A 134 -1.14 -5.83 1.20
CA PHE A 134 0.27 -5.47 1.26
C PHE A 134 0.73 -5.13 2.71
N PRO A 135 1.96 -5.49 3.16
CA PRO A 135 2.98 -6.18 2.37
C PRO A 135 2.75 -7.68 2.23
N MET A 136 2.21 -8.37 3.24
CA MET A 136 1.97 -9.83 3.22
C MET A 136 0.97 -10.23 4.31
N ILE A 137 -0.17 -9.53 4.42
CA ILE A 137 -1.19 -9.80 5.43
C ILE A 137 -2.41 -10.43 4.78
N TRP A 138 -2.77 -11.62 5.26
CA TRP A 138 -3.95 -12.35 4.80
C TRP A 138 -5.15 -12.00 5.70
N MET A 139 -6.14 -11.35 5.11
CA MET A 139 -7.35 -10.92 5.82
C MET A 139 -8.48 -11.91 5.57
N PRO A 140 -9.17 -12.42 6.61
CA PRO A 140 -10.31 -13.30 6.41
C PRO A 140 -11.42 -12.61 5.59
N ALA A 141 -11.82 -13.20 4.47
CA ALA A 141 -12.84 -12.69 3.56
C ALA A 141 -14.18 -12.41 4.26
N ARG A 142 -14.47 -13.14 5.36
CA ARG A 142 -15.66 -12.92 6.20
C ARG A 142 -15.78 -11.50 6.76
N LEU A 143 -14.67 -10.79 6.94
CA LEU A 143 -14.67 -9.40 7.42
C LEU A 143 -15.32 -8.44 6.42
N PHE A 144 -15.37 -8.83 5.14
CA PHE A 144 -15.82 -8.00 4.03
C PHE A 144 -17.19 -8.44 3.47
N ALA A 145 -17.66 -9.63 3.84
CA ALA A 145 -18.92 -10.19 3.34
C ALA A 145 -20.18 -9.50 3.90
N ASN A 146 -20.08 -8.85 5.06
CA ASN A 146 -21.17 -8.08 5.66
C ASN A 146 -20.60 -6.83 6.36
N LEU A 147 -20.34 -5.80 5.55
CA LEU A 147 -19.71 -4.57 6.00
C LEU A 147 -20.54 -3.85 7.08
N LYS A 148 -19.83 -3.20 8.01
CA LYS A 148 -20.46 -2.44 9.11
C LYS A 148 -20.64 -0.98 8.66
N PRO A 149 -21.87 -0.42 8.70
CA PRO A 149 -22.08 1.00 8.45
C PRO A 149 -21.57 1.84 9.63
N ILE A 150 -20.97 2.98 9.33
CA ILE A 150 -20.53 4.01 10.28
C ILE A 150 -20.93 5.40 9.76
N GLU A 151 -21.19 6.33 10.67
CA GLU A 151 -21.28 7.75 10.32
C GLU A 151 -19.87 8.32 10.22
N PHE A 152 -19.50 8.86 9.06
CA PHE A 152 -18.20 9.47 8.83
C PHE A 152 -18.36 10.62 7.83
N MET A 153 -17.73 11.76 8.09
CA MET A 153 -17.78 12.94 7.22
C MET A 153 -19.18 13.44 6.84
N GLY A 154 -20.19 13.14 7.67
CA GLY A 154 -21.58 13.58 7.48
C GLY A 154 -22.43 12.66 6.59
N ASP A 155 -21.95 11.46 6.26
CA ASP A 155 -22.70 10.43 5.53
C ASP A 155 -22.43 9.04 6.14
N ILE A 156 -23.13 8.01 5.65
CA ILE A 156 -22.91 6.62 6.00
C ILE A 156 -21.87 6.02 5.04
N HIS A 157 -20.78 5.55 5.63
CA HIS A 157 -19.73 4.78 4.97
C HIS A 157 -19.66 3.37 5.57
N PHE A 158 -18.94 2.48 4.90
CA PHE A 158 -18.75 1.11 5.34
C PHE A 158 -17.31 0.84 5.76
N VAL A 159 -17.15 0.00 6.78
CA VAL A 159 -15.86 -0.56 7.23
C VAL A 159 -15.97 -2.09 7.34
N PRO A 160 -14.84 -2.81 7.40
CA PRO A 160 -14.86 -4.24 7.67
C PRO A 160 -15.53 -4.56 9.01
N ASN A 161 -16.04 -5.79 9.16
CA ASN A 161 -16.87 -6.18 10.30
C ASN A 161 -16.37 -7.46 10.98
N PRO A 162 -15.93 -7.40 12.25
CA PRO A 162 -15.81 -6.20 13.09
C PRO A 162 -14.58 -5.34 12.71
N PRO A 163 -14.66 -4.00 12.76
CA PRO A 163 -13.56 -3.14 12.36
C PRO A 163 -12.34 -3.28 13.27
N GLU A 164 -12.54 -3.59 14.55
CA GLU A 164 -11.46 -3.79 15.52
C GLU A 164 -10.59 -4.98 15.15
N GLU A 165 -11.19 -6.07 14.64
CA GLU A 165 -10.45 -7.24 14.19
C GLU A 165 -9.64 -6.94 12.93
N TYR A 166 -10.22 -6.20 11.98
CA TYR A 166 -9.51 -5.75 10.77
C TYR A 166 -8.29 -4.87 11.12
N LEU A 167 -8.48 -3.87 11.97
CA LEU A 167 -7.43 -2.94 12.35
C LEU A 167 -6.34 -3.60 13.20
N GLU A 168 -6.71 -4.51 14.11
CA GLU A 168 -5.74 -5.29 14.88
C GLU A 168 -4.96 -6.26 13.99
N THR A 169 -5.61 -6.90 13.00
CA THR A 169 -4.92 -7.78 12.04
C THR A 169 -3.95 -7.00 11.16
N LYS A 170 -4.28 -5.76 10.78
CA LYS A 170 -3.44 -4.92 9.91
C LYS A 170 -2.30 -4.24 10.66
N TYR A 171 -2.63 -3.56 11.76
CA TYR A 171 -1.75 -2.64 12.48
C TYR A 171 -1.32 -3.17 13.86
N GLY A 172 -1.74 -4.38 14.23
CA GLY A 172 -1.39 -4.98 15.51
C GLY A 172 -2.19 -4.44 16.71
N PRO A 173 -1.94 -4.96 17.92
CA PRO A 173 -2.75 -4.69 19.10
C PRO A 173 -2.70 -3.23 19.59
N ASN A 174 -1.75 -2.43 19.09
CA ASN A 174 -1.57 -1.03 19.46
C ASN A 174 -2.21 -0.05 18.47
N TRP A 175 -3.04 -0.53 17.52
CA TRP A 175 -3.62 0.28 16.44
C TRP A 175 -4.40 1.51 16.94
N THR A 176 -4.93 1.47 18.16
CA THR A 176 -5.62 2.60 18.80
C THR A 176 -4.68 3.74 19.21
N THR A 177 -3.37 3.56 19.14
CA THR A 177 -2.38 4.60 19.45
C THR A 177 -1.97 5.29 18.14
N PRO A 178 -2.19 6.62 18.00
CA PRO A 178 -1.75 7.35 16.82
C PRO A 178 -0.23 7.28 16.64
N LYS A 179 0.22 6.92 15.44
CA LYS A 179 1.64 6.86 15.06
C LYS A 179 1.81 7.45 13.67
N GLN A 180 2.65 8.48 13.58
CA GLN A 180 3.12 9.00 12.28
C GLN A 180 4.25 8.15 11.73
N GLU A 181 5.17 7.75 12.60
CA GLU A 181 6.32 6.91 12.27
C GLU A 181 6.35 5.68 13.18
N GLY A 182 6.90 4.58 12.70
CA GLY A 182 7.09 3.34 13.46
C GLY A 182 5.86 2.43 13.49
N TYR A 183 4.78 2.77 12.78
CA TYR A 183 3.64 1.87 12.57
C TYR A 183 4.04 0.67 11.69
N GLU A 184 5.04 0.84 10.82
CA GLU A 184 5.57 -0.18 9.92
C GLU A 184 6.06 -1.38 10.72
N ARG A 185 6.69 -1.15 11.88
CA ARG A 185 7.13 -2.21 12.80
C ARG A 185 5.96 -3.04 13.33
N ASP A 186 4.84 -2.41 13.64
CA ASP A 186 3.65 -3.13 14.12
C ASP A 186 3.02 -3.96 12.99
N VAL A 187 2.96 -3.41 11.77
CA VAL A 187 2.49 -4.11 10.57
C VAL A 187 3.37 -5.31 10.27
N PHE A 188 4.69 -5.13 10.29
CA PHE A 188 5.66 -6.20 10.10
C PHE A 188 5.53 -7.32 11.14
N ALA A 189 5.25 -6.97 12.41
CA ALA A 189 4.99 -7.95 13.44
C ALA A 189 3.71 -8.78 13.19
N GLN A 190 2.79 -8.31 12.34
CA GLN A 190 1.62 -9.09 11.90
C GLN A 190 1.97 -10.06 10.76
N ILE A 191 2.90 -9.70 9.88
CA ILE A 191 3.34 -10.55 8.75
C ILE A 191 3.95 -11.86 9.24
N ALA A 192 4.73 -11.83 10.32
CA ALA A 192 5.31 -13.04 10.92
C ALA A 192 4.27 -14.06 11.43
N LYS A 193 2.99 -13.67 11.51
CA LYS A 193 1.87 -14.53 11.92
C LYS A 193 1.11 -15.13 10.74
N ALA A 194 1.36 -14.65 9.52
CA ALA A 194 0.72 -15.13 8.31
C ALA A 194 1.32 -16.47 7.83
N PRO A 195 0.58 -17.27 7.03
CA PRO A 195 1.14 -18.45 6.37
C PRO A 195 2.39 -18.08 5.58
N ALA A 196 3.34 -19.01 5.48
CA ALA A 196 4.54 -18.84 4.67
C ALA A 196 4.17 -18.79 3.18
N SER A 197 3.72 -17.64 2.69
CA SER A 197 3.62 -17.35 1.27
C SER A 197 4.88 -16.62 0.86
N VAL A 198 5.73 -17.30 0.11
CA VAL A 198 6.86 -16.71 -0.59
C VAL A 198 6.37 -16.49 -2.01
N PHE A 199 6.35 -15.25 -2.52
CA PHE A 199 6.19 -14.99 -3.95
C PHE A 199 6.99 -16.03 -4.74
N GLU A 200 6.36 -16.70 -5.71
CA GLU A 200 7.10 -17.66 -6.52
C GLU A 200 8.19 -16.90 -7.27
N THR A 201 9.45 -17.12 -6.87
CA THR A 201 10.60 -16.49 -7.53
C THR A 201 10.57 -16.86 -9.01
N ALA A 202 10.62 -15.89 -9.92
CA ALA A 202 10.54 -16.14 -11.37
C ALA A 202 11.87 -16.68 -11.91
N PRO A 203 12.03 -18.00 -12.13
CA PRO A 203 13.33 -18.55 -12.51
C PRO A 203 13.69 -18.10 -13.93
N GLY A 204 14.82 -17.40 -14.08
CA GLY A 204 15.29 -16.87 -15.38
C GLY A 204 15.17 -15.35 -15.54
N HIS A 205 14.59 -14.64 -14.56
CA HIS A 205 14.73 -13.19 -14.48
C HIS A 205 16.17 -12.81 -14.09
N PRO A 206 16.70 -11.69 -14.61
CA PRO A 206 17.95 -11.13 -14.10
C PRO A 206 17.82 -10.83 -12.60
N LEU A 207 18.88 -11.10 -11.85
CA LEU A 207 18.90 -10.84 -10.41
C LEU A 207 18.90 -9.33 -10.15
N THR A 208 18.05 -8.89 -9.23
CA THR A 208 18.04 -7.51 -8.72
C THR A 208 19.10 -7.38 -7.64
N MET A 209 19.99 -6.42 -7.79
CA MET A 209 21.07 -6.16 -6.84
C MET A 209 20.70 -5.02 -5.90
N ILE A 210 20.98 -5.17 -4.61
CA ILE A 210 20.89 -4.09 -3.63
C ILE A 210 22.26 -3.94 -2.96
N ARG A 211 22.86 -2.75 -3.07
CA ARG A 211 24.09 -2.36 -2.38
C ARG A 211 23.75 -1.59 -1.11
N ILE A 212 24.33 -2.00 0.02
CA ILE A 212 24.13 -1.36 1.31
C ILE A 212 25.33 -0.51 1.66
N LEU A 213 25.10 0.79 1.88
CA LEU A 213 26.10 1.75 2.33
C LEU A 213 25.76 2.25 3.75
N ASP A 214 26.77 2.62 4.52
CA ASP A 214 26.60 3.29 5.81
C ASP A 214 26.48 4.83 5.67
N LEU A 215 26.40 5.53 6.80
CA LEU A 215 26.34 7.01 6.84
C LEU A 215 27.60 7.71 6.29
N GLN A 216 28.70 6.98 6.07
CA GLN A 216 29.93 7.48 5.47
C GLN A 216 30.02 7.15 3.96
N ASN A 217 29.00 6.50 3.39
CA ASN A 217 28.98 5.91 2.05
C ASN A 217 29.99 4.77 1.86
N GLU A 218 30.38 4.11 2.95
CA GLU A 218 31.20 2.91 2.89
C GLU A 218 30.32 1.67 2.80
N VAL A 219 30.81 0.64 2.10
CA VAL A 219 30.05 -0.61 1.91
C VAL A 219 29.89 -1.35 3.22
N VAL A 220 28.69 -1.88 3.47
CA VAL A 220 28.38 -2.66 4.67
C VAL A 220 28.37 -4.14 4.33
N VAL A 221 29.37 -4.87 4.84
CA VAL A 221 29.48 -6.33 4.73
C VAL A 221 28.64 -7.00 5.82
N ASP A 222 28.01 -8.13 5.50
CA ASP A 222 27.17 -8.91 6.43
C ASP A 222 25.94 -8.15 6.98
N ALA A 223 25.45 -7.16 6.23
CA ALA A 223 24.15 -6.55 6.48
C ALA A 223 23.04 -7.56 6.14
N GLU A 224 22.05 -7.69 7.00
CA GLU A 224 20.86 -8.50 6.74
C GLU A 224 19.86 -7.68 5.94
N VAL A 225 19.42 -8.22 4.81
CA VAL A 225 18.44 -7.60 3.92
C VAL A 225 17.32 -8.60 3.70
N SER A 226 16.09 -8.17 4.00
CA SER A 226 14.88 -8.98 3.83
C SER A 226 13.94 -8.27 2.87
N ILE A 227 13.55 -8.93 1.78
CA ILE A 227 12.42 -8.51 0.96
C ILE A 227 11.23 -9.36 1.38
N VAL A 228 10.22 -8.71 1.97
CA VAL A 228 9.10 -9.41 2.59
C VAL A 228 8.37 -10.26 1.56
N GLY A 229 8.19 -11.54 1.91
CA GLY A 229 7.55 -12.50 1.01
C GLY A 229 8.44 -12.97 -0.13
N VAL A 230 9.68 -12.54 -0.26
CA VAL A 230 10.60 -13.01 -1.31
C VAL A 230 11.74 -13.83 -0.72
N ALA A 231 12.64 -13.19 0.03
CA ALA A 231 13.78 -13.88 0.66
C ALA A 231 14.47 -12.99 1.69
N ASP A 232 15.24 -13.66 2.55
CA ASP A 232 16.24 -13.05 3.42
C ASP A 232 17.64 -13.39 2.88
N ALA A 233 18.53 -12.41 2.87
CA ALA A 233 19.91 -12.60 2.45
C ALA A 233 20.86 -11.64 3.17
N ARG A 234 22.17 -11.89 3.03
CA ARG A 234 23.22 -11.08 3.65
C ARG A 234 24.16 -10.53 2.60
N THR A 235 24.61 -9.30 2.80
CA THR A 235 25.54 -8.67 1.85
C THR A 235 26.90 -9.38 1.83
N ASP A 236 27.48 -9.46 0.63
CA ASP A 236 28.79 -10.03 0.40
C ASP A 236 29.94 -9.05 0.75
N GLY A 237 31.17 -9.39 0.34
CA GLY A 237 32.36 -8.57 0.60
C GLY A 237 32.37 -7.22 -0.13
N GLU A 238 31.49 -7.00 -1.11
CA GLU A 238 31.29 -5.72 -1.80
C GLU A 238 30.08 -4.94 -1.26
N GLY A 239 29.43 -5.46 -0.22
CA GLY A 239 28.23 -4.87 0.36
C GLY A 239 26.97 -5.08 -0.49
N CYS A 240 26.98 -6.08 -1.39
CA CYS A 240 25.88 -6.34 -2.31
C CYS A 240 25.10 -7.60 -1.92
N VAL A 241 23.81 -7.60 -2.21
CA VAL A 241 22.92 -8.76 -2.12
C VAL A 241 22.06 -8.85 -3.37
N GLU A 242 21.72 -10.06 -3.79
CA GLU A 242 20.94 -10.33 -5.00
C GLU A 242 19.63 -11.03 -4.67
N PHE A 243 18.54 -10.58 -5.30
CA PHE A 243 17.20 -11.15 -5.16
C PHE A 243 16.62 -11.51 -6.53
N ASN A 244 15.87 -12.61 -6.58
CA ASN A 244 15.09 -12.97 -7.75
C ASN A 244 13.65 -12.43 -7.59
N LEU A 245 13.44 -11.19 -8.02
CA LEU A 245 12.13 -10.55 -7.95
C LEU A 245 11.21 -11.05 -9.07
N PRO A 246 9.94 -11.36 -8.77
CA PRO A 246 9.01 -11.89 -9.78
C PRO A 246 8.62 -10.85 -10.84
N TYR A 247 8.41 -9.59 -10.45
CA TYR A 247 7.95 -8.52 -11.33
C TYR A 247 8.25 -7.14 -10.72
N LYS A 248 8.04 -6.06 -11.49
CA LYS A 248 8.08 -4.69 -10.95
C LYS A 248 6.88 -4.49 -10.03
N ASP A 249 7.12 -4.12 -8.77
CA ASP A 249 6.06 -3.80 -7.81
C ASP A 249 6.63 -2.98 -6.65
N PHE A 250 5.75 -2.57 -5.74
CA PHE A 250 6.10 -2.22 -4.38
C PHE A 250 6.54 -3.45 -3.60
N TYR A 251 7.66 -3.31 -2.90
CA TYR A 251 8.21 -4.29 -1.97
C TYR A 251 8.45 -3.62 -0.63
N ALA A 252 8.17 -4.33 0.46
CA ALA A 252 8.63 -3.93 1.77
C ALA A 252 10.01 -4.54 2.01
N VAL A 253 11.01 -3.70 2.30
CA VAL A 253 12.40 -4.10 2.48
C VAL A 253 12.88 -3.75 3.88
N VAL A 254 13.54 -4.69 4.55
CA VAL A 254 14.16 -4.47 5.85
C VAL A 254 15.67 -4.53 5.69
N VAL A 255 16.37 -3.53 6.20
CA VAL A 255 17.83 -3.49 6.22
C VAL A 255 18.30 -3.43 7.66
N LYS A 256 19.18 -4.34 8.07
CA LYS A 256 19.76 -4.39 9.42
C LYS A 256 21.27 -4.52 9.37
N HIS A 257 21.98 -3.69 10.13
CA HIS A 257 23.41 -3.85 10.36
C HIS A 257 23.85 -3.18 11.68
N GLY A 258 24.58 -3.91 12.52
CA GLY A 258 24.94 -3.40 13.85
C GLY A 258 23.68 -3.05 14.67
N GLU A 259 23.58 -1.80 15.11
CA GLU A 259 22.42 -1.26 15.83
C GLU A 259 21.39 -0.59 14.90
N HIS A 260 21.66 -0.54 13.59
CA HIS A 260 20.77 0.04 12.60
C HIS A 260 19.75 -0.99 12.14
N GLU A 261 18.47 -0.60 12.15
CA GLU A 261 17.35 -1.32 11.56
C GLU A 261 16.40 -0.28 10.95
N GLU A 262 16.14 -0.43 9.66
CA GLU A 262 15.12 0.36 8.98
C GLU A 262 14.19 -0.55 8.18
N ILE A 263 12.90 -0.22 8.28
CA ILE A 263 11.85 -0.84 7.51
C ILE A 263 11.42 0.17 6.44
N LEU A 264 11.73 -0.14 5.19
CA LEU A 264 11.27 0.59 4.02
C LEU A 264 9.96 -0.04 3.58
N TYR A 265 8.84 0.57 3.96
CA TYR A 265 7.53 -0.04 3.81
C TYR A 265 7.10 -0.17 2.34
N GLN A 266 7.49 0.77 1.49
CA GLN A 266 7.17 0.80 0.06
C GLN A 266 8.40 1.23 -0.75
N GLU A 267 9.10 0.26 -1.33
CA GLU A 267 10.15 0.45 -2.33
C GLU A 267 9.68 -0.07 -3.68
N ILE A 268 9.82 0.72 -4.74
CA ILE A 268 9.54 0.24 -6.10
C ILE A 268 10.80 -0.41 -6.64
N LEU A 269 10.78 -1.73 -6.82
CA LEU A 269 11.92 -2.48 -7.34
C LEU A 269 11.59 -3.13 -8.67
N ASN A 270 12.46 -2.94 -9.66
CA ASN A 270 12.39 -3.57 -10.97
C ASN A 270 13.31 -4.81 -11.01
N PRO A 271 12.82 -5.98 -11.46
CA PRO A 271 13.66 -7.16 -11.68
C PRO A 271 14.86 -6.86 -12.59
N GLY A 272 16.07 -7.18 -12.14
CA GLY A 272 17.32 -7.00 -12.88
C GLY A 272 18.00 -5.64 -12.75
N ASN A 273 17.35 -4.66 -12.13
CA ASN A 273 17.98 -3.37 -11.86
C ASN A 273 18.88 -3.45 -10.62
N SER A 274 19.73 -2.45 -10.46
CA SER A 274 20.63 -2.31 -9.30
C SER A 274 20.23 -1.10 -8.48
N TYR A 275 20.22 -1.27 -7.17
CA TYR A 275 19.78 -0.25 -6.23
C TYR A 275 20.83 -0.03 -5.15
N THR A 276 20.99 1.21 -4.71
CA THR A 276 21.79 1.56 -3.54
C THR A 276 20.88 2.04 -2.42
N TYR A 277 21.08 1.47 -1.23
CA TYR A 277 20.49 1.93 0.01
C TYR A 277 21.54 2.67 0.86
N THR A 278 21.13 3.77 1.47
CA THR A 278 21.92 4.50 2.46
C THR A 278 21.00 5.02 3.56
N PRO A 279 21.35 4.85 4.85
CA PRO A 279 20.60 5.43 5.97
C PRO A 279 20.54 6.96 5.86
N ASP A 280 19.41 7.55 6.25
CA ASP A 280 19.27 9.00 6.39
C ASP A 280 19.20 9.37 7.88
N PRO A 281 20.22 10.07 8.44
CA PRO A 281 20.22 10.42 9.84
C PRO A 281 19.15 11.47 10.20
N ALA A 282 18.60 12.20 9.21
CA ALA A 282 17.50 13.13 9.43
C ALA A 282 16.12 12.42 9.45
N ARG A 283 16.03 11.22 8.86
CA ARG A 283 14.81 10.41 8.77
C ARG A 283 15.17 8.92 8.95
N PRO A 284 15.34 8.47 10.20
CA PRO A 284 15.83 7.12 10.47
C PRO A 284 14.80 6.01 10.23
N ASN A 285 13.51 6.34 10.10
CA ASN A 285 12.42 5.41 9.76
C ASN A 285 11.35 6.16 8.94
N GLY A 286 10.39 5.41 8.37
CA GLY A 286 9.24 5.99 7.66
C GLY A 286 9.60 6.63 6.32
N ARG A 287 10.72 6.24 5.71
CA ARG A 287 11.08 6.64 4.35
C ARG A 287 10.37 5.75 3.33
N TYR A 288 10.03 6.36 2.20
CA TYR A 288 9.37 5.74 1.06
C TYR A 288 10.26 5.95 -0.17
N ILE A 289 10.39 4.94 -1.02
CA ILE A 289 11.23 4.98 -2.22
C ILE A 289 12.63 5.55 -1.88
N ALA A 290 13.22 5.01 -0.81
CA ALA A 290 14.48 5.45 -0.25
C ALA A 290 15.69 4.91 -1.05
N MET A 291 15.51 3.79 -1.75
CA MET A 291 16.55 3.20 -2.57
C MET A 291 16.74 3.98 -3.87
N ARG A 292 18.00 4.16 -4.28
CA ARG A 292 18.34 4.83 -5.54
C ARG A 292 18.69 3.80 -6.59
N GLU A 293 17.97 3.81 -7.71
CA GLU A 293 18.36 3.03 -8.89
C GLU A 293 19.67 3.56 -9.48
N GLU A 294 20.58 2.65 -9.86
CA GLU A 294 21.89 2.94 -10.44
C GLU A 294 21.86 3.12 -11.97
#